data_AF-A0A133PXB0-F1
#
_entry.id   AF-A0A133PXB0-F1
#
_cell.length_a   1.000
_cell.length_b   1.000
_cell.length_c   1.000
_cell.angle_alpha   90.00
_cell.angle_beta   90.00
_cell.angle_gamma   90.00
#
_symmetry.space_group_name_H-M   'P 1'
#
loop_
_entity.id
_entity.type
_entity.pdbx_description
1 polymer ?
#
loop_
_entity_poly.entity_id
_entity_poly.type
_entity_poly.pdbx_seq_one_letter_code
_entity_poly.pdbx_strand_id
1 'polypeptide(L)'
;MMETCQKTKDLKKCWRELDSIVPTIDKIGSGFEDTEKAALALFLYFKEEEVLDRLAYIRSIISIELEHILGTEKFNNFIEHEAKSWKPPYNKSRDELLAMLSK
;
A
#
# COMPACT_ATOMS: atom_id res chain seq x y z
N MET A 1 23.91 -19.39 8.04
CA MET A 1 24.57 -18.21 7.41
C MET A 1 23.93 -17.76 6.10
N MET A 2 23.31 -18.64 5.29
CA MET A 2 22.65 -18.23 4.03
C MET A 2 21.30 -17.49 4.21
N GLU A 3 20.46 -17.89 5.17
CA GLU A 3 19.13 -17.29 5.41
C GLU A 3 19.19 -15.80 5.82
N THR A 4 20.17 -15.42 6.64
CA THR A 4 20.35 -14.04 7.12
C THR A 4 20.66 -13.08 5.96
N CYS A 5 21.31 -13.58 4.90
CA CYS A 5 21.64 -12.81 3.71
C CYS A 5 20.39 -12.52 2.85
N GLN A 6 19.52 -13.51 2.66
CA GLN A 6 18.32 -13.35 1.83
C GLN A 6 17.28 -12.44 2.50
N LYS A 7 16.99 -12.68 3.78
CA LYS A 7 16.12 -11.81 4.58
C LYS A 7 16.56 -10.34 4.55
N THR A 8 17.86 -10.10 4.68
CA THR A 8 18.41 -8.73 4.61
C THR A 8 18.22 -8.10 3.23
N LYS A 9 18.30 -8.89 2.14
CA LYS A 9 18.03 -8.39 0.78
C LYS A 9 16.55 -8.04 0.60
N ASP A 10 15.65 -8.87 1.11
CA ASP A 10 14.20 -8.66 0.99
C ASP A 10 13.78 -7.41 1.77
N LEU A 11 14.29 -7.22 2.99
CA LEU A 11 14.04 -6.01 3.78
C LEU A 11 14.59 -4.74 3.08
N LYS A 12 15.80 -4.82 2.52
CA LYS A 12 16.37 -3.70 1.74
C LYS A 12 15.55 -3.40 0.49
N LYS A 13 14.99 -4.42 -0.17
CA LYS A 13 14.09 -4.25 -1.30
C LYS A 13 12.82 -3.54 -0.84
N CYS A 14 12.12 -4.08 0.16
CA CYS A 14 10.90 -3.47 0.72
C CYS A 14 11.12 -2.00 1.11
N TRP A 15 12.25 -1.69 1.74
CA TRP A 15 12.58 -0.30 2.09
C TRP A 15 12.69 0.59 0.86
N ARG A 16 13.41 0.17 -0.18
CA ARG A 16 13.53 0.96 -1.44
C ARG A 16 12.19 1.12 -2.15
N GLU A 17 11.37 0.07 -2.17
CA GLU A 17 10.02 0.15 -2.74
C GLU A 17 9.18 1.20 -2.00
N LEU A 18 9.19 1.19 -0.66
CA LEU A 18 8.49 2.19 0.16
C LEU A 18 9.05 3.61 -0.02
N ASP A 19 10.38 3.75 -0.06
CA ASP A 19 11.08 5.02 -0.26
C ASP A 19 10.85 5.61 -1.67
N SER A 20 10.48 4.77 -2.63
CA SER A 20 10.01 5.21 -3.95
C SER A 20 8.53 5.58 -3.93
N ILE A 21 7.68 4.73 -3.35
CA ILE A 21 6.22 4.87 -3.39
C ILE A 21 5.73 6.06 -2.58
N VAL A 22 6.14 6.16 -1.31
CA VAL A 22 5.57 7.16 -0.38
C VAL A 22 5.89 8.59 -0.81
N PRO A 23 7.16 8.96 -1.15
CA PRO A 23 7.46 10.32 -1.60
C PRO A 23 6.81 10.65 -2.95
N THR A 24 6.59 9.67 -3.82
CA THR A 24 5.91 9.93 -5.11
C THR A 24 4.43 10.23 -4.90
N ILE A 25 3.76 9.49 -4.01
CA ILE A 25 2.37 9.80 -3.59
C ILE A 25 2.30 11.19 -2.97
N ASP A 26 3.24 11.55 -2.09
CA ASP A 26 3.29 12.87 -1.44
C ASP A 26 3.49 14.01 -2.45
N LYS A 27 4.40 13.83 -3.42
CA LYS A 27 4.60 14.79 -4.52
C LYS A 27 3.36 14.96 -5.39
N ILE A 28 2.64 13.88 -5.69
CA ILE A 28 1.39 13.96 -6.45
C ILE A 28 0.31 14.66 -5.60
N GLY A 29 0.19 14.32 -4.32
CA GLY A 29 -0.80 14.93 -3.43
C GLY A 29 -0.59 16.43 -3.20
N SER A 30 0.66 16.90 -3.20
CA SER A 30 1.01 18.32 -3.01
C SER A 30 1.24 19.10 -4.31
N GLY A 31 1.41 18.42 -5.45
CA GLY A 31 1.79 19.03 -6.72
C GLY A 31 0.63 19.50 -7.60
N PHE A 32 -0.61 19.23 -7.22
CA PHE A 32 -1.81 19.61 -7.99
C PHE A 32 -2.72 20.50 -7.15
N GLU A 33 -3.19 21.61 -7.72
CA GLU A 33 -4.14 22.53 -7.08
C GLU A 33 -5.57 21.99 -7.05
N ASP A 34 -5.88 21.04 -7.94
CA ASP A 34 -7.20 20.43 -8.11
C ASP A 34 -7.18 18.96 -7.65
N THR A 35 -8.04 18.64 -6.70
CA THR A 35 -8.13 17.31 -6.09
C THR A 35 -8.50 16.23 -7.10
N GLU A 36 -9.31 16.55 -8.13
CA GLU A 36 -9.66 15.58 -9.18
C GLU A 36 -8.44 15.21 -10.03
N LYS A 37 -7.66 16.20 -10.49
CA LYS A 37 -6.40 15.95 -11.20
C LYS A 37 -5.38 15.19 -10.34
N ALA A 38 -5.27 15.51 -9.05
CA ALA A 38 -4.40 14.77 -8.13
C ALA A 38 -4.81 13.29 -8.04
N ALA A 39 -6.11 13.01 -7.92
CA ALA A 39 -6.63 11.65 -7.87
C ALA A 39 -6.40 10.87 -9.16
N LEU A 40 -6.57 11.51 -10.32
CA LEU A 40 -6.28 10.91 -11.62
C LEU A 40 -4.78 10.62 -11.80
N ALA A 41 -3.90 11.53 -11.38
CA ALA A 41 -2.46 11.34 -11.41
C ALA A 41 -2.02 10.19 -10.49
N LEU A 42 -2.60 10.08 -9.30
CA LEU A 42 -2.39 8.92 -8.41
C LEU A 42 -2.85 7.63 -9.08
N PHE A 43 -4.04 7.61 -9.69
CA PHE A 43 -4.53 6.43 -10.39
C PHE A 43 -3.60 6.00 -11.53
N LEU A 44 -3.11 6.96 -12.32
CA LEU A 44 -2.16 6.68 -13.39
C LEU A 44 -0.85 6.11 -12.85
N TYR A 45 -0.27 6.73 -11.82
CA TYR A 45 0.94 6.24 -11.15
C TYR A 45 0.75 4.81 -10.62
N PHE A 46 -0.37 4.53 -9.94
CA PHE A 46 -0.66 3.20 -9.42
C PHE A 46 -0.71 2.13 -10.51
N LYS A 47 -1.22 2.49 -11.69
CA LYS A 47 -1.32 1.61 -12.84
C LYS A 47 0.03 1.42 -13.54
N GLU A 48 0.76 2.50 -13.83
CA GLU A 48 2.01 2.45 -14.60
C GLU A 48 3.15 1.81 -13.81
N GLU A 49 3.19 2.04 -12.50
CA GLU A 49 4.30 1.61 -11.63
C GLU A 49 3.93 0.38 -10.79
N GLU A 50 2.82 -0.29 -11.12
CA GLU A 50 2.34 -1.51 -10.48
C GLU A 50 2.36 -1.42 -8.94
N VAL A 51 1.97 -0.25 -8.41
CA VAL A 51 2.17 0.10 -7.00
C VAL A 51 1.48 -0.88 -6.07
N LEU A 52 0.29 -1.37 -6.46
CA LEU A 52 -0.46 -2.33 -5.67
C LEU A 52 0.28 -3.67 -5.52
N ASP A 53 0.95 -4.14 -6.59
CA ASP A 53 1.71 -5.40 -6.56
C ASP A 53 2.98 -5.26 -5.71
N ARG A 54 3.64 -4.11 -5.81
CA ARG A 54 4.81 -3.78 -4.98
C ARG A 54 4.43 -3.70 -3.50
N LEU A 55 3.30 -3.06 -3.17
CA LEU A 55 2.76 -3.02 -1.81
C LEU A 55 2.32 -4.40 -1.31
N ALA A 56 1.73 -5.24 -2.17
CA ALA A 56 1.37 -6.60 -1.82
C ALA A 56 2.62 -7.44 -1.49
N TYR A 57 3.70 -7.29 -2.27
CA TYR A 57 4.99 -7.92 -1.99
C TYR A 57 5.59 -7.44 -0.66
N ILE A 58 5.59 -6.14 -0.39
CA ILE A 58 6.06 -5.61 0.91
C ILE A 58 5.24 -6.23 2.05
N ARG A 59 3.91 -6.24 1.92
CA ARG A 59 3.01 -6.83 2.91
C ARG A 59 3.32 -8.30 3.13
N SER A 60 3.56 -9.10 2.08
CA SER A 60 3.85 -10.53 2.26
C SER A 60 5.11 -10.76 3.08
N ILE A 61 6.19 -9.99 2.83
CA ILE A 61 7.43 -10.09 3.61
C ILE A 61 7.17 -9.73 5.08
N ILE A 62 6.44 -8.64 5.34
CA ILE A 62 6.09 -8.23 6.71
C ILE A 62 5.22 -9.29 7.39
N SER A 63 4.23 -9.84 6.69
CA SER A 63 3.34 -10.88 7.20
C SER A 63 4.09 -12.14 7.61
N ILE A 64 5.01 -12.63 6.79
CA ILE A 64 5.84 -13.80 7.11
C ILE A 64 6.64 -13.56 8.39
N GLU A 65 7.25 -12.38 8.52
CA GLU A 65 8.07 -12.05 9.68
C GLU A 65 7.25 -11.86 10.96
N LEU A 66 6.09 -11.22 10.86
CA LEU A 66 5.16 -11.08 11.98
C LEU A 66 4.60 -12.43 12.42
N GLU A 67 4.22 -13.30 11.48
CA GLU A 67 3.75 -14.65 11.81
C GLU A 67 4.83 -15.46 12.52
N HIS A 68 6.08 -15.39 12.05
CA HIS A 68 7.20 -16.06 12.70
C HIS A 68 7.43 -15.56 14.14
N ILE A 69 7.26 -14.27 14.40
CA ILE A 69 7.46 -13.67 15.74
C ILE A 69 6.29 -13.96 16.68
N LEU A 70 5.05 -13.86 16.18
CA LEU A 70 3.84 -13.93 17.00
C LEU A 70 3.30 -15.37 17.16
N GLY A 71 3.61 -16.24 16.20
CA GLY A 71 2.92 -17.51 15.99
C GLY A 71 1.59 -17.34 15.26
N THR A 72 1.21 -18.36 14.49
CA THR A 72 0.06 -18.35 13.56
C THR A 72 -1.26 -17.90 14.19
N GLU A 73 -1.62 -18.39 15.39
CA GLU A 73 -2.90 -18.06 16.03
C GLU A 73 -3.00 -16.56 16.38
N LYS A 74 -1.94 -15.98 16.96
CA LYS A 74 -1.91 -14.56 17.30
C LYS A 74 -1.87 -13.68 16.07
N PHE A 75 -1.15 -14.12 15.03
CA PHE A 75 -1.09 -13.41 13.76
C PHE A 75 -2.44 -13.38 13.04
N ASN A 76 -3.19 -14.49 13.04
CA ASN A 76 -4.54 -14.54 12.47
C ASN A 76 -5.49 -13.59 13.19
N ASN A 77 -5.48 -13.60 14.54
CA ASN A 77 -6.29 -12.68 15.34
C ASN A 77 -5.97 -11.20 15.02
N PHE A 78 -4.69 -10.86 14.85
CA PHE A 78 -4.26 -9.51 14.45
C PHE A 78 -4.85 -9.10 13.08
N ILE A 79 -4.76 -9.98 12.07
CA ILE A 79 -5.30 -9.67 10.73
C ILE A 79 -6.81 -9.50 10.77
N GLU A 80 -7.52 -10.36 11.50
CA GLU A 80 -8.99 -10.38 11.50
C GLU A 80 -9.61 -9.25 12.31
N HIS A 81 -8.96 -8.81 13.39
CA HIS A 81 -9.60 -7.93 14.37
C HIS A 81 -8.93 -6.56 14.51
N GLU A 82 -7.64 -6.43 14.23
CA GLU A 82 -6.90 -5.18 14.46
C GLU A 82 -6.69 -4.37 13.17
N ALA A 83 -6.62 -5.05 12.01
CA ALA A 83 -6.48 -4.40 10.71
C ALA A 83 -7.80 -3.76 10.23
N LYS A 84 -8.03 -2.49 10.59
CA LYS A 84 -9.16 -1.71 10.03
C LYS A 84 -9.00 -1.60 8.51
N SER A 85 -10.03 -2.03 7.78
CA SER A 85 -10.10 -1.90 6.32
C SER A 85 -11.06 -0.78 5.91
N TRP A 86 -10.57 0.12 5.07
CA TRP A 86 -11.45 1.05 4.35
C TRP A 86 -12.32 0.25 3.37
N LYS A 87 -13.64 0.54 3.34
CA LYS A 87 -14.59 -0.19 2.49
C LYS A 87 -14.66 0.47 1.11
N PRO A 88 -14.36 -0.27 0.02
CA PRO A 88 -14.48 0.29 -1.31
C PRO A 88 -15.93 0.66 -1.66
N PRO A 89 -16.14 1.81 -2.33
CA PRO A 89 -17.45 2.30 -2.76
C PRO A 89 -17.97 1.53 -3.99
N TYR A 90 -18.08 0.20 -3.93
CA TYR A 90 -18.38 -0.67 -5.07
C TYR A 90 -19.65 -0.28 -5.87
N ASN A 91 -20.62 0.34 -5.23
CA ASN A 91 -21.91 0.70 -5.84
C ASN A 91 -22.03 2.18 -6.23
N LYS A 92 -20.92 2.94 -6.22
CA LYS A 92 -20.90 4.36 -6.56
C LYS A 92 -20.60 4.55 -8.05
N SER A 93 -21.38 5.40 -8.70
CA SER A 93 -21.13 5.88 -10.06
C SER A 93 -19.90 6.78 -10.14
N ARG A 94 -19.40 7.03 -11.35
CA ARG A 94 -18.27 7.94 -11.59
C ARG A 94 -18.52 9.32 -10.94
N ASP A 95 -19.68 9.92 -11.19
CA ASP A 95 -19.98 11.27 -10.70
C ASP A 95 -20.07 11.30 -9.17
N GLU A 96 -20.59 10.23 -8.55
CA GLU A 96 -20.58 10.12 -7.09
C GLU A 96 -19.16 9.97 -6.52
N LEU A 97 -18.27 9.24 -7.21
CA LEU A 97 -16.87 9.13 -6.81
C LEU A 97 -16.15 10.47 -6.93
N LEU A 98 -16.41 11.22 -8.01
CA LEU A 98 -15.87 12.57 -8.20
C LEU A 98 -16.36 13.53 -7.11
N ALA A 99 -17.66 13.48 -6.76
CA ALA A 99 -18.20 14.28 -5.66
C ALA A 99 -17.59 13.95 -4.29
N MET A 100 -17.04 12.75 -4.11
CA MET A 100 -16.31 12.37 -2.89
C MET A 100 -14.89 12.96 -2.83
N LEU A 101 -14.30 13.35 -3.97
CA LEU A 101 -12.97 13.98 -4.04
C LEU A 101 -13.02 15.48 -3.74
N SER A 102 -14.15 16.14 -3.98
CA SER A 102 -14.32 17.59 -3.74
C SER A 102 -14.73 17.95 -2.30
N LYS A 103 -14.73 16.98 -1.38
CA LYS A 103 -15.01 17.17 0.05
C LYS A 103 -13.73 17.40 0.84
#